data_AF-A0A1G6CA17-F1
#
_entry.id   AF-A0A1G6CA17-F1
#
_cell.length_a   1.000
_cell.length_b   1.000
_cell.length_c   1.000
_cell.angle_alpha   90.00
_cell.angle_beta   90.00
_cell.angle_gamma   90.00
#
_symmetry.space_group_name_H-M   'P 1'
#
loop_
_entity.id
_entity.type
_entity.pdbx_description
1 polymer ?
#
loop_
_entity_poly.entity_id
_entity_poly.type
_entity_poly.pdbx_seq_one_letter_code
_entity_poly.pdbx_strand_id
1 'polypeptide(L)'
;MHERLKLYIRKNVDLTGAIAPTIVVTGIFFVIYYFFGIENTIIGPCVTLSYLYFAGLSNHYASMVKTFLIYMVLAVAAYVAGLSLPFAIVVNAAVFFWIVYHLIDEYHPDNYYTPGMAFILFQLSPVSGMHGLSMRLIALILSFAIAFLVLLLLPSRHNKNDVRKLVGQGFEIGNQLCEAYVARDKVAIEQKQQLLHLLNEQICDEIYLYNYAGFRKENKVNWYCRFVALFQVLTVLAEHEDVEEKSEQMRNMLVNFKALYEADKANDFSKKLVFKKEKPDIHSFTLRFALRMLIVMTACMIYGYICPWGNGFWLAVSVYFMMVPLYENITGKIKGRLLGTIAGVILCFLLFTVFPSQPAHVVILIIFNFLINSSKNYATTVAYLTCAVLALNITPDNIGFTLLERLIYTFGGAGLTLLGCRFIFPIRIQPEADYLLSRLNMLREQMQRIRVYKGESPEELRHERDQLLVRSYLLSRRLRRYNQALPHEKRNLKLIDVLNEHMSDMSMFLVHHFIGIKSRGL
;
A
#
# COMPACT_ATOMS: atom_id res chain seq x y z
N MET A 1 29.00 -23.04 -7.30
CA MET A 1 28.85 -21.57 -7.38
C MET A 1 27.76 -21.15 -8.37
N HIS A 2 27.75 -21.70 -9.60
CA HIS A 2 26.78 -21.35 -10.64
C HIS A 2 25.30 -21.67 -10.30
N GLU A 3 25.03 -22.84 -9.69
CA GLU A 3 23.69 -23.22 -9.20
C GLU A 3 23.16 -22.28 -8.09
N ARG A 4 24.02 -21.92 -7.13
CA ARG A 4 23.68 -20.96 -6.06
C ARG A 4 23.40 -19.57 -6.63
N LEU A 5 24.14 -19.16 -7.67
CA LEU A 5 23.91 -17.90 -8.36
C LEU A 5 22.57 -17.92 -9.14
N LYS A 6 22.24 -19.02 -9.83
CA LYS A 6 20.94 -19.18 -10.52
C LYS A 6 19.76 -19.15 -9.54
N LEU A 7 19.86 -19.86 -8.42
CA LEU A 7 18.87 -19.83 -7.34
C LEU A 7 18.72 -18.43 -6.72
N TYR A 8 19.84 -17.74 -6.51
CA TYR A 8 19.84 -16.36 -6.02
C TYR A 8 19.18 -15.39 -7.00
N ILE A 9 19.51 -15.48 -8.29
CA ILE A 9 18.92 -14.65 -9.35
C ILE A 9 17.42 -14.92 -9.46
N ARG A 10 16.99 -16.19 -9.51
CA ARG A 10 15.56 -16.55 -9.62
C ARG A 10 14.73 -16.08 -8.42
N LYS A 11 15.34 -16.02 -7.23
CA LYS A 11 14.67 -15.53 -6.02
C LYS A 11 14.57 -13.99 -5.98
N ASN A 12 15.55 -13.28 -6.53
CA ASN A 12 15.72 -11.84 -6.32
C ASN A 12 15.52 -10.96 -7.58
N VAL A 13 15.34 -11.56 -8.75
CA VAL A 13 15.19 -10.85 -10.04
C VAL A 13 13.94 -11.35 -10.77
N ASP A 14 13.11 -10.44 -11.26
CA ASP A 14 11.95 -10.71 -12.11
C ASP A 14 12.09 -10.01 -13.46
N LEU A 15 12.71 -10.70 -14.43
CA LEU A 15 12.97 -10.14 -15.75
C LEU A 15 11.70 -9.99 -16.59
N THR A 16 10.75 -10.93 -16.49
CA THR A 16 9.53 -10.91 -17.30
C THR A 16 8.52 -9.88 -16.77
N GLY A 17 8.44 -9.69 -15.46
CA GLY A 17 7.64 -8.64 -14.84
C GLY A 17 8.14 -7.22 -15.11
N ALA A 18 9.43 -7.04 -15.40
CA ALA A 18 10.06 -5.74 -15.59
C ALA A 18 9.84 -5.10 -16.98
N ILE A 19 9.45 -5.89 -17.99
CA ILE A 19 9.37 -5.41 -19.38
C ILE A 19 8.31 -4.31 -19.54
N ALA A 20 7.06 -4.59 -19.16
CA ALA A 20 5.96 -3.63 -19.34
C ALA A 20 6.19 -2.30 -18.59
N PRO A 21 6.59 -2.29 -17.30
CA PRO A 21 6.93 -1.05 -16.60
C PRO A 21 8.07 -0.28 -17.26
N THR A 22 9.08 -0.99 -17.78
CA THR A 22 10.21 -0.34 -18.45
C THR A 22 9.79 0.34 -19.75
N ILE A 23 8.89 -0.28 -20.52
CA ILE A 23 8.29 0.32 -21.71
C ILE A 23 7.51 1.59 -21.33
N VAL A 24 6.75 1.56 -20.23
CA VAL A 24 6.02 2.73 -19.72
C VAL A 24 6.99 3.85 -19.32
N VAL A 25 7.99 3.59 -18.45
CA VAL A 25 8.96 4.61 -18.02
C VAL A 25 9.66 5.21 -19.24
N THR A 26 10.19 4.37 -20.11
CA THR A 26 11.05 4.78 -21.23
C THR A 26 10.25 5.51 -22.29
N GLY A 27 9.05 5.02 -22.61
CA GLY A 27 8.12 5.66 -23.54
C GLY A 27 7.69 7.03 -23.05
N ILE A 28 7.27 7.14 -21.77
CA ILE A 28 6.93 8.44 -21.16
C ILE A 28 8.16 9.35 -21.16
N PHE A 29 9.34 8.85 -20.78
CA PHE A 29 10.56 9.65 -20.73
C PHE A 29 10.86 10.31 -22.08
N PHE A 30 10.91 9.55 -23.18
CA PHE A 30 11.25 10.09 -24.50
C PHE A 30 10.20 11.05 -25.05
N VAL A 31 8.92 10.70 -24.92
CA VAL A 31 7.82 11.57 -25.36
C VAL A 31 7.87 12.89 -24.60
N ILE A 32 8.00 12.84 -23.28
CA ILE A 32 8.02 14.05 -22.46
C ILE A 32 9.29 14.86 -22.68
N TYR A 33 10.45 14.21 -22.81
CA TYR A 33 11.71 14.88 -23.12
C TYR A 33 11.63 15.69 -24.43
N TYR A 34 11.07 15.10 -25.49
CA TYR A 34 11.01 15.73 -26.80
C TYR A 34 9.99 16.88 -26.86
N PHE A 35 8.79 16.70 -26.28
CA PHE A 35 7.70 17.68 -26.42
C PHE A 35 7.63 18.72 -25.29
N PHE A 36 8.13 18.40 -24.09
CA PHE A 36 7.94 19.24 -22.89
C PHE A 36 9.26 19.56 -22.17
N GLY A 37 10.39 19.11 -22.70
CA GLY A 37 11.72 19.38 -22.17
C GLY A 37 12.13 18.50 -20.99
N ILE A 38 13.41 18.61 -20.62
CA ILE A 38 14.03 17.77 -19.58
C ILE A 38 13.38 17.97 -18.21
N GLU A 39 12.90 19.17 -17.89
CA GLU A 39 12.28 19.50 -16.61
C GLU A 39 11.03 18.66 -16.30
N ASN A 40 10.34 18.19 -17.34
CA ASN A 40 9.11 17.40 -17.18
C ASN A 40 9.36 15.88 -17.22
N THR A 41 10.56 15.43 -17.59
CA THR A 41 10.89 13.99 -17.66
C THR A 41 10.77 13.27 -16.31
N ILE A 42 10.86 14.04 -15.21
CA ILE A 42 10.72 13.54 -13.84
C ILE A 42 9.31 12.99 -13.53
N ILE A 43 8.32 13.31 -14.36
CA ILE A 43 6.97 12.75 -14.30
C ILE A 43 6.99 11.23 -14.58
N GLY A 44 7.85 10.77 -15.50
CA GLY A 44 7.89 9.39 -15.96
C GLY A 44 8.02 8.34 -14.85
N PRO A 45 9.05 8.43 -13.98
CA PRO A 45 9.19 7.53 -12.84
C PRO A 45 7.99 7.55 -11.88
N CYS A 46 7.42 8.72 -11.60
CA CYS A 46 6.27 8.89 -10.68
C CYS A 46 4.99 8.23 -11.22
N VAL A 47 4.73 8.40 -12.52
CA VAL A 47 3.57 7.80 -13.20
C VAL A 47 3.76 6.30 -13.34
N THR A 48 4.97 5.84 -13.62
CA THR A 48 5.24 4.40 -13.74
C THR A 48 5.10 3.67 -12.40
N LEU A 49 5.58 4.26 -11.31
CA LEU A 49 5.38 3.67 -9.98
C LEU A 49 3.88 3.59 -9.62
N SER A 50 3.10 4.60 -10.03
CA SER A 50 1.64 4.58 -9.90
C SER A 50 0.99 3.49 -10.77
N TYR A 51 1.42 3.36 -12.02
CA TYR A 51 1.00 2.29 -12.94
C TYR A 51 1.25 0.91 -12.34
N LEU A 52 2.45 0.67 -11.82
CA LEU A 52 2.84 -0.58 -11.17
C LEU A 52 1.95 -0.91 -9.97
N TYR A 53 1.65 0.10 -9.15
CA TYR A 53 0.74 -0.04 -8.03
C TYR A 53 -0.68 -0.41 -8.50
N PHE A 54 -1.20 0.24 -9.55
CA PHE A 54 -2.53 -0.05 -10.04
C PHE A 54 -2.64 -1.39 -10.73
N ALA A 55 -1.64 -1.81 -11.50
CA ALA A 55 -1.66 -3.05 -12.29
C ALA A 55 -2.04 -4.32 -11.48
N GLY A 56 -1.95 -4.29 -10.16
CA GLY A 56 -2.39 -5.38 -9.27
C GLY A 56 -3.80 -5.25 -8.65
N LEU A 57 -4.52 -4.13 -8.82
CA LEU A 57 -5.76 -3.82 -8.08
C LEU A 57 -7.03 -4.09 -8.88
N SER A 58 -8.00 -4.86 -8.39
CA SER A 58 -9.28 -5.11 -9.09
C SER A 58 -9.95 -3.89 -9.79
N ASN A 59 -10.01 -2.71 -9.15
CA ASN A 59 -10.54 -1.44 -9.71
C ASN A 59 -9.44 -0.43 -10.12
N HIS A 60 -8.65 -0.82 -11.13
CA HIS A 60 -7.51 -0.07 -11.67
C HIS A 60 -7.87 1.36 -12.11
N TYR A 61 -9.01 1.54 -12.79
CA TYR A 61 -9.39 2.78 -13.49
C TYR A 61 -9.70 3.94 -12.53
N ALA A 62 -10.56 3.69 -11.55
CA ALA A 62 -10.94 4.71 -10.57
C ALA A 62 -9.72 5.15 -9.73
N SER A 63 -8.88 4.19 -9.34
CA SER A 63 -7.65 4.48 -8.60
C SER A 63 -6.70 5.37 -9.40
N MET A 64 -6.55 5.10 -10.69
CA MET A 64 -5.68 5.87 -11.58
C MET A 64 -6.18 7.30 -11.79
N VAL A 65 -7.48 7.51 -11.99
CA VAL A 65 -8.07 8.85 -12.08
C VAL A 65 -7.88 9.63 -10.79
N LYS A 66 -8.09 8.99 -9.62
CA LYS A 66 -7.88 9.63 -8.31
C LYS A 66 -6.43 10.08 -8.14
N THR A 67 -5.47 9.24 -8.49
CA THR A 67 -4.05 9.58 -8.38
C THR A 67 -3.61 10.62 -9.40
N PHE A 68 -4.16 10.60 -10.61
CA PHE A 68 -3.98 11.69 -11.57
C PHE A 68 -4.43 13.04 -10.99
N LEU A 69 -5.63 13.12 -10.41
CA LEU A 69 -6.13 14.34 -9.79
C LEU A 69 -5.24 14.81 -8.64
N ILE A 70 -4.75 13.88 -7.80
CA ILE A 70 -3.78 14.19 -6.75
C ILE A 70 -2.51 14.79 -7.36
N TYR A 71 -1.97 14.22 -8.44
CA TYR A 71 -0.75 14.71 -9.08
C TYR A 71 -0.92 16.11 -9.69
N MET A 72 -2.10 16.41 -10.24
CA MET A 72 -2.42 17.76 -10.73
C MET A 72 -2.38 18.79 -9.59
N VAL A 73 -2.97 18.47 -8.44
CA VAL A 73 -2.91 19.34 -7.25
C VAL A 73 -1.48 19.49 -6.76
N LEU A 74 -0.70 18.41 -6.71
CA LEU A 74 0.69 18.44 -6.28
C LEU A 74 1.60 19.23 -7.22
N ALA A 75 1.35 19.20 -8.53
CA ALA A 75 2.11 19.99 -9.49
C ALA A 75 1.87 21.50 -9.30
N VAL A 76 0.63 21.90 -9.08
CA VAL A 76 0.28 23.30 -8.76
C VAL A 76 0.89 23.70 -7.40
N ALA A 77 0.76 22.85 -6.39
CA ALA A 77 1.33 23.12 -5.06
C ALA A 77 2.86 23.25 -5.11
N ALA A 78 3.55 22.39 -5.87
CA ALA A 78 4.99 22.46 -6.06
C ALA A 78 5.41 23.76 -6.75
N TYR A 79 4.65 24.21 -7.75
CA TYR A 79 4.86 25.51 -8.40
C TYR A 79 4.71 26.67 -7.41
N VAL A 80 3.62 26.69 -6.63
CA VAL A 80 3.37 27.76 -5.64
C VAL A 80 4.45 27.77 -4.56
N ALA A 81 4.89 26.60 -4.09
CA ALA A 81 5.98 26.49 -3.13
C ALA A 81 7.30 27.09 -3.65
N GLY A 82 7.52 27.07 -4.97
CA GLY A 82 8.71 27.65 -5.60
C GLY A 82 8.68 29.18 -5.72
N LEU A 83 7.54 29.86 -5.51
CA LEU A 83 7.40 31.30 -5.76
C LEU A 83 8.13 32.18 -4.74
N SER A 84 8.11 31.80 -3.45
CA SER A 84 8.78 32.54 -2.38
C SER A 84 9.02 31.67 -1.16
N LEU A 85 9.95 32.06 -0.30
CA LEU A 85 10.25 31.33 0.93
C LEU A 85 9.02 31.14 1.85
N PRO A 86 8.15 32.16 2.08
CA PRO A 86 6.91 31.95 2.84
C PRO A 86 5.99 30.88 2.23
N PHE A 87 5.82 30.89 0.90
CA PHE A 87 5.04 29.84 0.23
C PHE A 87 5.71 28.48 0.34
N ALA A 88 7.04 28.42 0.22
CA ALA A 88 7.79 27.19 0.43
C ALA A 88 7.53 26.59 1.82
N ILE A 89 7.49 27.41 2.88
CA ILE A 89 7.22 26.93 4.25
C ILE A 89 5.77 26.43 4.37
N VAL A 90 4.80 27.27 4.01
CA VAL A 90 3.37 26.99 4.25
C VAL A 90 2.88 25.84 3.37
N VAL A 91 3.22 25.85 2.08
CA VAL A 91 2.74 24.84 1.13
C VAL A 91 3.40 23.49 1.39
N ASN A 92 4.71 23.43 1.66
CA ASN A 92 5.34 22.15 1.99
C ASN A 92 4.74 21.55 3.27
N ALA A 93 4.54 22.35 4.32
CA ALA A 93 3.91 21.87 5.55
C ALA A 93 2.50 21.34 5.32
N ALA A 94 1.66 22.11 4.60
CA ALA A 94 0.29 21.74 4.29
C ALA A 94 0.23 20.46 3.43
N VAL A 95 1.08 20.34 2.40
CA VAL A 95 1.07 19.20 1.49
C VAL A 95 1.57 17.93 2.16
N PHE A 96 2.69 17.94 2.88
CA PHE A 96 3.16 16.73 3.57
C PHE A 96 2.19 16.25 4.64
N PHE A 97 1.57 17.18 5.39
CA PHE A 97 0.51 16.81 6.31
C PHE A 97 -0.71 16.26 5.57
N TRP A 98 -1.16 16.91 4.49
CA TRP A 98 -2.33 16.48 3.73
C TRP A 98 -2.13 15.09 3.12
N ILE A 99 -1.00 14.85 2.46
CA ILE A 99 -0.65 13.55 1.87
C ILE A 99 -0.71 12.46 2.94
N VAL A 100 -0.03 12.66 4.06
CA VAL A 100 0.09 11.63 5.10
C VAL A 100 -1.25 11.45 5.83
N TYR A 101 -1.90 12.53 6.25
CA TYR A 101 -3.14 12.45 7.02
C TYR A 101 -4.34 11.94 6.20
N HIS A 102 -4.39 12.22 4.89
CA HIS A 102 -5.53 11.84 4.06
C HIS A 102 -5.34 10.57 3.26
N LEU A 103 -4.13 10.27 2.81
CA LEU A 103 -3.87 9.10 1.95
C LEU A 103 -3.39 7.89 2.75
N ILE A 104 -2.78 8.08 3.92
CA ILE A 104 -2.53 6.96 4.83
C ILE A 104 -3.82 6.58 5.54
N ASP A 105 -4.13 5.30 5.45
CA ASP A 105 -5.10 4.65 6.32
C ASP A 105 -4.37 3.65 7.21
N GLU A 106 -4.97 3.32 8.35
CA GLU A 106 -4.54 2.30 9.29
C GLU A 106 -4.31 0.93 8.63
N TYR A 107 -4.93 0.70 7.47
CA TYR A 107 -4.85 -0.57 6.74
C TYR A 107 -3.78 -0.56 5.64
N HIS A 108 -3.42 0.62 5.11
CA HIS A 108 -2.45 0.78 4.02
C HIS A 108 -1.51 1.97 4.30
N PRO A 109 -0.48 1.75 5.15
CA PRO A 109 0.43 2.81 5.59
C PRO A 109 1.36 3.33 4.49
N ASP A 110 1.49 2.62 3.36
CA ASP A 110 2.45 2.95 2.30
C ASP A 110 1.91 3.93 1.24
N ASN A 111 0.61 4.26 1.29
CA ASN A 111 -0.07 5.07 0.26
C ASN A 111 0.47 6.51 0.12
N TYR A 112 1.16 7.05 1.14
CA TYR A 112 1.79 8.37 1.05
C TYR A 112 2.98 8.40 0.09
N TYR A 113 3.63 7.25 -0.11
CA TYR A 113 4.97 7.16 -0.68
C TYR A 113 5.06 7.79 -2.07
N THR A 114 4.22 7.33 -3.01
CA THR A 114 4.27 7.76 -4.41
C THR A 114 3.87 9.24 -4.59
N PRO A 115 2.76 9.73 -3.99
CA PRO A 115 2.40 11.15 -4.09
C PRO A 115 3.43 12.09 -3.45
N GLY A 116 3.96 11.77 -2.25
CA GLY A 116 4.97 12.64 -1.64
C GLY A 116 6.30 12.62 -2.39
N MET A 117 6.68 11.49 -3.01
CA MET A 117 7.81 11.43 -3.94
C MET A 117 7.58 12.36 -5.13
N ALA A 118 6.40 12.32 -5.76
CA ALA A 118 6.07 13.19 -6.89
C ALA A 118 6.16 14.67 -6.52
N PHE A 119 5.65 15.06 -5.34
CA PHE A 119 5.72 16.44 -4.86
C PHE A 119 7.15 16.94 -4.65
N ILE A 120 8.03 16.13 -4.06
CA ILE A 120 9.46 16.47 -3.92
C ILE A 120 10.11 16.61 -5.29
N LEU A 121 9.84 15.67 -6.20
CA LEU A 121 10.45 15.67 -7.51
C LEU A 121 10.00 16.84 -8.39
N PHE A 122 8.74 17.28 -8.29
CA PHE A 122 8.29 18.49 -8.97
C PHE A 122 8.98 19.77 -8.48
N GLN A 123 9.46 19.80 -7.23
CA GLN A 123 10.29 20.90 -6.72
C GLN A 123 11.77 20.72 -7.02
N LEU A 124 12.26 19.47 -7.14
CA LEU A 124 13.63 19.17 -7.57
C LEU A 124 13.90 19.68 -8.99
N SER A 125 12.88 19.62 -9.86
CA SER A 125 12.92 20.24 -11.19
C SER A 125 11.82 21.29 -11.27
N PRO A 126 12.06 22.52 -10.77
CA PRO A 126 11.03 23.55 -10.72
C PRO A 126 10.72 24.10 -12.12
N VAL A 127 9.46 24.44 -12.37
CA VAL A 127 9.04 25.16 -13.58
C VAL A 127 8.77 26.61 -13.25
N SER A 128 9.19 27.51 -14.14
CA SER A 128 9.02 28.95 -13.96
C SER A 128 7.94 29.52 -14.89
N GLY A 129 7.20 30.51 -14.39
CA GLY A 129 6.13 31.18 -15.12
C GLY A 129 4.88 30.33 -15.36
N MET A 130 3.80 30.97 -15.79
CA MET A 130 2.52 30.30 -16.05
C MET A 130 2.63 29.31 -17.22
N HIS A 131 3.48 29.60 -18.21
CA HIS A 131 3.72 28.69 -19.33
C HIS A 131 4.35 27.37 -18.88
N GLY A 132 5.39 27.42 -18.02
CA GLY A 132 6.03 26.21 -17.50
C GLY A 132 5.07 25.34 -16.69
N LEU A 133 4.21 25.96 -15.87
CA LEU A 133 3.13 25.25 -15.17
C LEU A 133 2.17 24.58 -16.16
N SER A 134 1.71 25.31 -17.19
CA SER A 134 0.78 24.76 -18.20
C SER A 134 1.38 23.55 -18.93
N MET A 135 2.67 23.61 -19.29
CA MET A 135 3.38 22.51 -19.92
C MET A 135 3.49 21.30 -18.99
N ARG A 136 3.75 21.50 -17.70
CA ARG A 136 3.77 20.42 -16.72
C ARG A 136 2.42 19.73 -16.56
N LEU A 137 1.34 20.50 -16.55
CA LEU A 137 -0.02 19.94 -16.46
C LEU A 137 -0.39 19.14 -17.72
N ILE A 138 -0.05 19.63 -18.91
CA ILE A 138 -0.27 18.89 -20.17
C ILE A 138 0.60 17.62 -20.22
N ALA A 139 1.87 17.71 -19.80
CA ALA A 139 2.77 16.56 -19.70
C ALA A 139 2.22 15.48 -18.77
N LEU A 140 1.61 15.86 -17.64
CA LEU A 140 0.95 14.93 -16.73
C LEU A 140 -0.25 14.25 -17.38
N ILE A 141 -1.11 15.00 -18.08
CA ILE A 141 -2.26 14.45 -18.81
C ILE A 141 -1.77 13.39 -19.81
N LEU A 142 -0.77 13.73 -20.64
CA LEU A 142 -0.23 12.82 -21.64
C LEU A 142 0.41 11.58 -21.00
N SER A 143 1.17 11.75 -19.92
CA SER A 143 1.83 10.64 -19.22
C SER A 143 0.84 9.63 -18.65
N PHE A 144 -0.23 10.12 -18.00
CA PHE A 144 -1.29 9.24 -17.51
C PHE A 144 -2.10 8.61 -18.65
N ALA A 145 -2.32 9.31 -19.76
CA ALA A 145 -2.97 8.74 -20.94
C ALA A 145 -2.14 7.59 -21.56
N ILE A 146 -0.82 7.75 -21.66
CA ILE A 146 0.09 6.68 -22.11
C ILE A 146 0.04 5.49 -21.15
N ALA A 147 0.19 5.72 -19.84
CA ALA A 147 0.13 4.64 -18.85
C ALA A 147 -1.22 3.90 -18.89
N PHE A 148 -2.31 4.61 -19.15
CA PHE A 148 -3.65 4.04 -19.27
C PHE A 148 -3.80 3.17 -20.51
N LEU A 149 -3.31 3.67 -21.65
CA LEU A 149 -3.29 2.93 -22.91
C LEU A 149 -2.45 1.64 -22.78
N VAL A 150 -1.32 1.70 -22.08
CA VAL A 150 -0.51 0.50 -21.82
C VAL A 150 -1.24 -0.50 -20.92
N LEU A 151 -1.97 -0.05 -19.89
CA LEU A 151 -2.83 -0.94 -19.08
C LEU A 151 -3.93 -1.62 -19.90
N LEU A 152 -4.47 -0.94 -20.91
CA LEU A 152 -5.48 -1.50 -21.81
C LEU A 152 -4.89 -2.54 -22.76
N LEU A 153 -3.71 -2.26 -23.33
CA LEU A 153 -3.08 -3.12 -24.35
C LEU A 153 -2.30 -4.30 -23.76
N LEU A 154 -1.69 -4.14 -22.59
CA LEU A 154 -0.96 -5.20 -21.92
C LEU A 154 -1.84 -5.78 -20.81
N PRO A 155 -2.42 -6.98 -20.99
CA PRO A 155 -3.18 -7.61 -19.93
C PRO A 155 -2.26 -7.81 -18.72
N SER A 156 -2.64 -7.21 -17.59
CA SER A 156 -1.88 -7.38 -16.35
C SER A 156 -1.76 -8.87 -16.03
N ARG A 157 -0.52 -9.35 -15.95
CA ARG A 157 -0.20 -10.72 -15.51
C ARG A 157 -0.34 -10.89 -14.01
N HIS A 158 -0.62 -9.83 -13.26
CA HIS A 158 -1.00 -9.98 -11.87
C HIS A 158 -2.37 -10.66 -11.79
N ASN A 159 -2.36 -11.82 -11.15
CA ASN A 159 -3.53 -12.66 -10.95
C ASN A 159 -4.57 -11.80 -10.23
N LYS A 160 -5.59 -11.34 -10.96
CA LYS A 160 -6.69 -10.58 -10.35
C LYS A 160 -7.31 -11.50 -9.32
N ASN A 161 -7.19 -11.15 -8.04
CA ASN A 161 -7.97 -11.77 -6.97
C ASN A 161 -9.41 -11.27 -7.12
N ASP A 162 -10.08 -11.84 -8.11
CA ASP A 162 -11.50 -11.64 -8.27
C ASP A 162 -12.17 -12.19 -7.02
N VAL A 163 -12.82 -11.31 -6.25
CA VAL A 163 -13.51 -11.66 -5.02
C VAL A 163 -14.47 -12.83 -5.26
N ARG A 164 -15.09 -12.89 -6.45
CA ARG A 164 -15.94 -14.01 -6.85
C ARG A 164 -15.18 -15.34 -6.86
N LYS A 165 -13.96 -15.36 -7.43
CA LYS A 165 -13.11 -16.55 -7.47
C LYS A 165 -12.66 -16.98 -6.08
N LEU A 166 -12.26 -16.02 -5.24
CA LEU A 166 -11.91 -16.30 -3.84
C LEU A 166 -13.10 -16.91 -3.09
N VAL A 167 -14.30 -16.36 -3.27
CA VAL A 167 -15.53 -16.94 -2.69
C VAL A 167 -15.80 -18.35 -3.23
N GLY A 168 -15.55 -18.60 -4.52
CA GLY A 168 -15.60 -19.94 -5.11
C GLY A 168 -14.69 -20.94 -4.39
N GLN A 169 -13.43 -20.56 -4.16
CA GLN A 169 -12.47 -21.37 -3.37
C GLN A 169 -12.94 -21.57 -1.93
N GLY A 170 -13.60 -20.58 -1.32
CA GLY A 170 -14.15 -20.68 0.03
C GLY A 170 -15.25 -21.73 0.15
N PHE A 171 -16.09 -21.90 -0.88
CA PHE A 171 -17.05 -23.01 -0.91
C PHE A 171 -16.37 -24.38 -0.99
N GLU A 172 -15.31 -24.52 -1.78
CA GLU A 172 -14.54 -25.78 -1.87
C GLU A 172 -13.91 -26.13 -0.52
N ILE A 173 -13.25 -25.18 0.13
CA ILE A 173 -12.64 -25.37 1.44
C ILE A 173 -13.72 -25.61 2.51
N GLY A 174 -14.86 -24.92 2.45
CA GLY A 174 -15.99 -25.11 3.36
C GLY A 174 -16.62 -26.50 3.26
N ASN A 175 -16.75 -27.06 2.05
CA ASN A 175 -17.17 -28.45 1.86
C ASN A 175 -16.16 -29.43 2.46
N GLN A 176 -14.87 -29.23 2.20
CA GLN A 176 -13.80 -30.07 2.76
C GLN A 176 -13.74 -29.98 4.28
N LEU A 177 -14.02 -28.82 4.87
CA LEU A 177 -14.15 -28.65 6.31
C LEU A 177 -15.32 -29.48 6.86
N CYS A 178 -16.47 -29.45 6.19
CA CYS A 178 -17.63 -30.25 6.59
C CYS A 178 -17.35 -31.76 6.49
N GLU A 179 -16.63 -32.21 5.47
CA GLU A 179 -16.20 -33.61 5.32
C GLU A 179 -15.25 -34.03 6.44
N ALA A 180 -14.23 -33.20 6.73
CA ALA A 180 -13.29 -33.43 7.83
C ALA A 180 -13.99 -33.45 9.20
N TYR A 181 -14.98 -32.58 9.39
CA TYR A 181 -15.79 -32.51 10.61
C TYR A 181 -16.62 -33.78 10.82
N VAL A 182 -17.29 -34.28 9.78
CA VAL A 182 -18.01 -35.58 9.82
C VAL A 182 -17.05 -36.74 10.08
N ALA A 183 -15.86 -36.71 9.48
CA ALA A 183 -14.81 -37.71 9.71
C ALA A 183 -14.14 -37.61 11.09
N ARG A 184 -14.44 -36.57 11.88
CA ARG A 184 -13.79 -36.24 13.17
C ARG A 184 -12.26 -36.12 13.07
N ASP A 185 -11.74 -35.75 11.90
CA ASP A 185 -10.31 -35.54 11.68
C ASP A 185 -9.90 -34.15 12.17
N LYS A 186 -9.44 -34.09 13.43
CA LYS A 186 -9.03 -32.85 14.09
C LYS A 186 -7.93 -32.10 13.33
N VAL A 187 -6.99 -32.81 12.72
CA VAL A 187 -5.86 -32.18 12.01
C VAL A 187 -6.37 -31.55 10.71
N ALA A 188 -7.22 -32.26 9.96
CA ALA A 188 -7.82 -31.71 8.76
C ALA A 188 -8.75 -30.52 9.08
N ILE A 189 -9.53 -30.58 10.17
CA ILE A 189 -10.39 -29.48 10.63
C ILE A 189 -9.54 -28.21 10.86
N GLU A 190 -8.48 -28.31 11.66
CA GLU A 190 -7.62 -27.16 11.98
C GLU A 190 -6.99 -26.57 10.71
N GLN A 191 -6.49 -27.42 9.80
CA GLN A 191 -5.93 -26.96 8.53
C GLN A 191 -6.96 -26.22 7.67
N LYS A 192 -8.19 -26.73 7.55
CA LYS A 192 -9.25 -26.09 6.75
C LYS A 192 -9.77 -24.80 7.40
N GLN A 193 -9.85 -24.74 8.74
CA GLN A 193 -10.17 -23.51 9.46
C GLN A 193 -9.12 -22.41 9.21
N GLN A 194 -7.84 -22.75 9.28
CA GLN A 194 -6.75 -21.80 8.98
C GLN A 194 -6.80 -21.31 7.52
N LEU A 195 -7.10 -22.20 6.56
CA LEU A 195 -7.26 -21.84 5.15
C LEU A 195 -8.47 -20.91 4.92
N LEU A 196 -9.62 -21.19 5.54
CA LEU A 196 -10.78 -20.29 5.48
C LEU A 196 -10.49 -18.93 6.12
N HIS A 197 -9.78 -18.90 7.25
CA HIS A 197 -9.38 -17.64 7.87
C HIS A 197 -8.50 -16.82 6.92
N LEU A 198 -7.49 -17.43 6.31
CA LEU A 198 -6.60 -16.75 5.37
C LEU A 198 -7.36 -16.25 4.13
N LEU A 199 -8.30 -17.03 3.62
CA LEU A 199 -9.16 -16.65 2.50
C LEU A 199 -10.07 -15.47 2.86
N ASN A 200 -10.70 -15.48 4.04
CA ASN A 200 -11.53 -14.39 4.53
C ASN A 200 -10.74 -13.09 4.68
N GLU A 201 -9.50 -13.18 5.15
CA GLU A 201 -8.58 -12.05 5.21
C GLU A 201 -8.32 -11.47 3.81
N GLN A 202 -8.04 -12.31 2.81
CA GLN A 202 -7.85 -11.90 1.42
C GLN A 202 -9.11 -11.26 0.81
N ILE A 203 -10.29 -11.83 1.05
CA ILE A 203 -11.57 -11.28 0.58
C ILE A 203 -11.81 -9.90 1.22
N CYS A 204 -11.59 -9.76 2.53
CA CYS A 204 -11.75 -8.49 3.23
C CYS A 204 -10.79 -7.40 2.71
N ASP A 205 -9.57 -7.76 2.34
CA ASP A 205 -8.61 -6.84 1.71
C ASP A 205 -9.10 -6.31 0.38
N GLU A 206 -9.58 -7.19 -0.50
CA GLU A 206 -10.11 -6.79 -1.81
C GLU A 206 -11.38 -5.93 -1.66
N ILE A 207 -12.26 -6.27 -0.72
CA ILE A 207 -13.44 -5.45 -0.40
C ILE A 207 -13.01 -4.06 0.07
N TYR A 208 -12.04 -3.97 0.98
CA TYR A 208 -11.49 -2.71 1.45
C TYR A 208 -10.89 -1.89 0.30
N LEU A 209 -10.03 -2.50 -0.52
CA LEU A 209 -9.36 -1.83 -1.65
C LEU A 209 -10.37 -1.30 -2.67
N TYR A 210 -11.44 -2.05 -2.94
CA TYR A 210 -12.51 -1.62 -3.83
C TYR A 210 -13.23 -0.37 -3.31
N ASN A 211 -13.60 -0.34 -2.01
CA ASN A 211 -14.25 0.83 -1.40
C ASN A 211 -13.32 2.05 -1.33
N TYR A 212 -12.01 1.82 -1.17
CA TYR A 212 -10.98 2.87 -1.16
C TYR A 212 -10.78 3.51 -2.55
N ALA A 213 -10.82 2.68 -3.61
CA ALA A 213 -10.62 3.06 -5.00
C ALA A 213 -11.86 3.73 -5.64
N GLY A 214 -13.07 3.29 -5.28
CA GLY A 214 -14.30 3.64 -6.00
C GLY A 214 -14.77 5.09 -5.85
N PHE A 215 -14.97 5.77 -6.99
CA PHE A 215 -15.69 7.06 -7.12
C PHE A 215 -17.21 6.90 -7.11
N ARG A 216 -17.74 5.81 -7.69
CA ARG A 216 -19.19 5.52 -7.78
C ARG A 216 -19.70 4.68 -6.61
N LYS A 217 -20.99 4.80 -6.31
CA LYS A 217 -21.75 3.99 -5.32
C LYS A 217 -22.04 2.55 -5.78
N GLU A 218 -21.47 2.07 -6.89
CA GLU A 218 -21.67 0.70 -7.38
C GLU A 218 -20.87 -0.28 -6.49
N ASN A 219 -21.31 -0.50 -5.25
CA ASN A 219 -20.56 -1.30 -4.28
C ASN A 219 -20.85 -2.79 -4.38
N LYS A 220 -21.00 -3.33 -5.60
CA LYS A 220 -21.32 -4.74 -5.86
C LYS A 220 -20.40 -5.70 -5.07
N VAL A 221 -19.15 -5.28 -4.83
CA VAL A 221 -18.17 -6.07 -4.07
C VAL A 221 -18.53 -6.24 -2.58
N ASN A 222 -19.23 -5.27 -1.96
CA ASN A 222 -19.67 -5.37 -0.55
C ASN A 222 -20.68 -6.50 -0.33
N TRP A 223 -21.38 -6.91 -1.40
CA TRP A 223 -22.29 -8.05 -1.35
C TRP A 223 -21.58 -9.32 -0.87
N TYR A 224 -20.28 -9.47 -1.18
CA TYR A 224 -19.50 -10.65 -0.81
C TYR A 224 -19.16 -10.74 0.69
N CYS A 225 -19.38 -9.69 1.50
CA CYS A 225 -19.25 -9.75 2.97
C CYS A 225 -20.08 -10.89 3.59
N ARG A 226 -21.20 -11.27 2.95
CA ARG A 226 -22.04 -12.40 3.39
C ARG A 226 -21.32 -13.75 3.36
N PHE A 227 -20.41 -13.96 2.40
CA PHE A 227 -19.66 -15.22 2.31
C PHE A 227 -18.51 -15.23 3.30
N VAL A 228 -17.89 -14.08 3.56
CA VAL A 228 -16.92 -13.94 4.66
C VAL A 228 -17.57 -14.36 5.97
N ALA A 229 -18.79 -13.86 6.23
CA ALA A 229 -19.55 -14.24 7.40
C ALA A 229 -19.91 -15.73 7.43
N LEU A 230 -20.38 -16.29 6.31
CA LEU A 230 -20.64 -17.73 6.17
C LEU A 230 -19.41 -18.55 6.56
N PHE A 231 -18.25 -18.27 5.95
CA PHE A 231 -17.03 -19.03 6.20
C PHE A 231 -16.56 -18.90 7.65
N GLN A 232 -16.75 -17.74 8.28
CA GLN A 232 -16.47 -17.55 9.72
C GLN A 232 -17.44 -18.32 10.63
N VAL A 233 -18.70 -18.48 10.22
CA VAL A 233 -19.66 -19.32 10.94
C VAL A 233 -19.28 -20.79 10.83
N LEU A 234 -18.90 -21.26 9.63
CA LEU A 234 -18.47 -22.64 9.41
C LEU A 234 -17.27 -23.03 10.28
N THR A 235 -16.30 -22.12 10.45
CA THR A 235 -15.13 -22.42 11.29
C THR A 235 -15.50 -22.68 12.74
N VAL A 236 -16.47 -21.96 13.30
CA VAL A 236 -16.89 -22.14 14.71
C VAL A 236 -17.84 -23.33 14.87
N LEU A 237 -18.73 -23.58 13.90
CA LEU A 237 -19.58 -24.78 13.93
C LEU A 237 -18.75 -26.08 13.95
N ALA A 238 -17.59 -26.08 13.27
CA ALA A 238 -16.67 -27.21 13.25
C ALA A 238 -15.93 -27.47 14.58
N GLU A 239 -16.12 -26.61 15.59
CA GLU A 239 -15.57 -26.80 16.95
C GLU A 239 -16.57 -27.47 17.90
N HIS A 240 -17.85 -27.55 17.53
CA HIS A 240 -18.90 -28.11 18.38
C HIS A 240 -18.81 -29.64 18.48
N GLU A 241 -19.24 -30.20 19.62
CA GLU A 241 -19.23 -31.66 19.83
C GLU A 241 -20.36 -32.40 19.08
N ASP A 242 -21.46 -31.72 18.78
CA ASP A 242 -22.63 -32.29 18.11
C ASP A 242 -22.46 -32.35 16.59
N VAL A 243 -21.71 -33.36 16.15
CA VAL A 243 -21.33 -33.50 14.74
C VAL A 243 -22.54 -33.72 13.82
N GLU A 244 -23.56 -34.47 14.25
CA GLU A 244 -24.71 -34.79 13.41
C GLU A 244 -25.53 -33.53 13.11
N GLU A 245 -25.95 -32.81 14.16
CA GLU A 245 -26.75 -31.59 13.98
C GLU A 245 -25.95 -30.50 13.25
N LYS A 246 -24.69 -30.27 13.65
CA LYS A 246 -23.90 -29.16 13.10
C LYS A 246 -23.43 -29.43 11.68
N SER A 247 -23.10 -30.66 11.32
CA SER A 247 -22.71 -30.97 9.93
C SER A 247 -23.88 -30.81 8.96
N GLU A 248 -25.11 -31.16 9.36
CA GLU A 248 -26.30 -30.91 8.56
C GLU A 248 -26.56 -29.41 8.40
N GLN A 249 -26.44 -28.64 9.49
CA GLN A 249 -26.53 -27.18 9.44
C GLN A 249 -25.50 -26.57 8.48
N MET A 250 -24.24 -27.00 8.55
CA MET A 250 -23.16 -26.54 7.66
C MET A 250 -23.47 -26.84 6.18
N ARG A 251 -23.91 -28.08 5.87
CA ARG A 251 -24.29 -28.48 4.50
C ARG A 251 -25.43 -27.62 3.96
N ASN A 252 -26.48 -27.43 4.76
CA ASN A 252 -27.63 -26.61 4.37
C ASN A 252 -27.22 -25.15 4.10
N MET A 253 -26.36 -24.57 4.94
CA MET A 253 -25.82 -23.22 4.70
C MET A 253 -25.01 -23.16 3.40
N LEU A 254 -24.10 -24.11 3.18
CA LEU A 254 -23.26 -24.15 1.98
C LEU A 254 -24.10 -24.24 0.71
N VAL A 255 -25.11 -25.11 0.65
CA VAL A 255 -26.01 -25.26 -0.50
C VAL A 255 -26.81 -23.97 -0.76
N ASN A 256 -27.43 -23.40 0.28
CA ASN A 256 -28.23 -22.19 0.14
C ASN A 256 -27.40 -20.99 -0.36
N PHE A 257 -26.20 -20.81 0.20
CA PHE A 257 -25.31 -19.73 -0.23
C PHE A 257 -24.67 -20.01 -1.59
N LYS A 258 -24.45 -21.27 -1.97
CA LYS A 258 -23.97 -21.65 -3.30
C LYS A 258 -24.99 -21.29 -4.36
N ALA A 259 -26.27 -21.57 -4.12
CA ALA A 259 -27.36 -21.15 -5.01
C ALA A 259 -27.41 -19.61 -5.18
N LEU A 260 -27.21 -18.85 -4.10
CA LEU A 260 -27.11 -17.39 -4.17
C LEU A 260 -25.89 -16.91 -4.97
N TYR A 261 -24.75 -17.58 -4.81
CA TYR A 261 -23.52 -17.31 -5.55
C TYR A 261 -23.66 -17.60 -7.06
N GLU A 262 -24.35 -18.69 -7.42
CA GLU A 262 -24.58 -19.10 -8.81
C GLU A 262 -25.65 -18.27 -9.52
N ALA A 263 -26.69 -17.86 -8.80
CA ALA A 263 -27.75 -17.02 -9.35
C ALA A 263 -27.27 -15.63 -9.80
N ASP A 264 -26.02 -15.25 -9.46
CA ASP A 264 -25.37 -13.96 -9.76
C ASP A 264 -26.27 -12.75 -9.46
N LYS A 265 -27.15 -12.90 -8.46
CA LYS A 265 -28.00 -11.84 -7.94
C LYS A 265 -27.16 -10.94 -7.03
N ALA A 266 -26.08 -10.36 -7.56
CA ALA A 266 -25.46 -9.15 -7.05
C ALA A 266 -26.40 -7.95 -7.29
N ASN A 267 -27.69 -8.12 -7.00
CA ASN A 267 -28.74 -7.13 -7.09
C ASN A 267 -29.19 -6.86 -5.66
N ASP A 268 -28.54 -5.90 -5.03
CA ASP A 268 -29.20 -4.67 -4.56
C ASP A 268 -28.13 -3.76 -3.96
N PHE A 269 -28.39 -2.45 -3.98
CA PHE A 269 -27.47 -1.36 -3.61
C PHE A 269 -26.87 -1.53 -2.21
N SER A 270 -25.76 -2.27 -2.10
CA SER A 270 -24.94 -2.26 -0.89
C SER A 270 -24.38 -0.85 -0.69
N LYS A 271 -24.62 -0.29 0.48
CA LYS A 271 -24.08 1.03 0.86
C LYS A 271 -22.55 0.96 0.92
N LYS A 272 -21.89 2.06 0.59
CA LYS A 272 -20.42 2.14 0.60
C LYS A 272 -19.93 1.92 2.03
N LEU A 273 -18.98 1.01 2.23
CA LEU A 273 -18.39 0.78 3.54
C LEU A 273 -17.40 1.93 3.81
N VAL A 274 -17.50 2.51 5.01
CA VAL A 274 -16.62 3.62 5.43
C VAL A 274 -15.65 3.07 6.45
N PHE A 275 -14.35 3.22 6.19
CA PHE A 275 -13.28 2.70 7.07
C PHE A 275 -12.46 3.80 7.74
N LYS A 276 -12.61 5.05 7.32
CA LYS A 276 -11.81 6.17 7.82
C LYS A 276 -12.27 6.64 9.19
N LYS A 277 -11.31 7.04 10.02
CA LYS A 277 -11.52 7.62 11.35
C LYS A 277 -12.10 9.04 11.23
N GLU A 278 -13.21 9.30 11.93
CA GLU A 278 -13.89 10.61 11.86
C GLU A 278 -13.26 11.68 12.75
N LYS A 279 -12.52 11.31 13.80
CA LYS A 279 -11.94 12.25 14.76
C LYS A 279 -10.41 12.21 14.78
N PRO A 280 -9.72 13.38 14.73
CA PRO A 280 -8.28 13.45 14.92
C PRO A 280 -7.93 12.98 16.33
N ASP A 281 -6.93 12.11 16.40
CA ASP A 281 -6.51 11.48 17.65
C ASP A 281 -4.98 11.46 17.67
N ILE A 282 -4.39 12.08 18.68
CA ILE A 282 -2.94 12.18 18.83
C ILE A 282 -2.31 10.83 19.17
N HIS A 283 -3.09 9.85 19.62
CA HIS A 283 -2.64 8.47 19.77
C HIS A 283 -2.64 7.72 18.44
N SER A 284 -3.30 8.26 17.40
CA SER A 284 -3.30 7.62 16.11
C SER A 284 -1.93 7.72 15.43
N PHE A 285 -1.48 6.58 14.94
CA PHE A 285 -0.33 6.45 14.06
C PHE A 285 -0.32 7.46 12.90
N THR A 286 -1.47 7.63 12.24
CA THR A 286 -1.60 8.50 11.06
C THR A 286 -1.33 9.96 11.40
N LEU A 287 -1.89 10.48 12.49
CA LEU A 287 -1.68 11.88 12.89
C LEU A 287 -0.24 12.12 13.36
N ARG A 288 0.31 11.23 14.19
CA ARG A 288 1.70 11.31 14.65
C ARG A 288 2.68 11.33 13.48
N PHE A 289 2.47 10.44 12.52
CA PHE A 289 3.33 10.38 11.34
C PHE A 289 3.13 11.59 10.43
N ALA A 290 1.90 12.10 10.25
CA ALA A 290 1.64 13.31 9.48
C ALA A 290 2.34 14.53 10.07
N LEU A 291 2.32 14.68 11.40
CA LEU A 291 3.03 15.76 12.08
C LEU A 291 4.56 15.61 11.98
N ARG A 292 5.08 14.39 12.10
CA ARG A 292 6.52 14.12 11.89
C ARG A 292 6.94 14.49 10.46
N MET A 293 6.19 14.01 9.46
CA MET A 293 6.47 14.29 8.05
C MET A 293 6.38 15.79 7.75
N LEU A 294 5.35 16.48 8.28
CA LEU A 294 5.25 17.94 8.18
C LEU A 294 6.53 18.60 8.70
N ILE A 295 6.97 18.30 9.93
CA ILE A 295 8.10 19.02 10.55
C ILE A 295 9.41 18.72 9.81
N VAL A 296 9.73 17.44 9.62
CA VAL A 296 11.03 17.05 9.09
C VAL A 296 11.15 17.36 7.61
N MET A 297 10.12 17.06 6.81
CA MET A 297 10.19 17.28 5.37
C MET A 297 10.13 18.76 5.02
N THR A 298 9.34 19.56 5.72
CA THR A 298 9.32 21.02 5.48
C THR A 298 10.69 21.64 5.74
N ALA A 299 11.37 21.25 6.82
CA ALA A 299 12.73 21.71 7.09
C ALA A 299 13.72 21.30 5.96
N CYS A 300 13.61 20.07 5.46
CA CYS A 300 14.46 19.60 4.35
C CYS A 300 14.15 20.32 3.02
N MET A 301 12.89 20.63 2.74
CA MET A 301 12.51 21.36 1.52
C MET A 301 12.92 22.83 1.60
N ILE A 302 12.80 23.47 2.77
CA ILE A 302 13.32 24.82 3.00
C ILE A 302 14.83 24.84 2.78
N TYR A 303 15.55 23.86 3.34
CA TYR A 303 16.99 23.72 3.10
C TYR A 303 17.29 23.59 1.60
N GLY A 304 16.56 22.73 0.87
CA GLY A 304 16.70 22.60 -0.58
C GLY A 304 16.42 23.90 -1.35
N TYR A 305 15.48 24.71 -0.88
CA TYR A 305 15.12 26.00 -1.50
C TYR A 305 16.17 27.10 -1.25
N ILE A 306 16.71 27.19 -0.02
CA ILE A 306 17.68 28.25 0.33
C ILE A 306 19.13 27.87 0.01
N CYS A 307 19.44 26.58 -0.13
CA CYS A 307 20.80 26.11 -0.33
C CYS A 307 21.33 26.59 -1.70
N PRO A 308 22.31 27.49 -1.73
CA PRO A 308 22.82 28.02 -3.01
C PRO A 308 23.75 27.04 -3.73
N TRP A 309 24.17 25.97 -3.05
CA TRP A 309 25.27 25.10 -3.45
C TRP A 309 24.65 23.74 -3.83
N GLY A 310 24.81 23.35 -5.09
CA GLY A 310 24.58 22.00 -5.56
C GLY A 310 23.16 21.45 -5.40
N ASN A 311 23.05 20.13 -5.24
CA ASN A 311 21.80 19.39 -5.33
C ASN A 311 21.02 19.32 -3.99
N GLY A 312 20.75 20.44 -3.32
CA GLY A 312 20.19 20.49 -1.95
C GLY A 312 18.92 19.67 -1.71
N PHE A 313 18.02 19.57 -2.69
CA PHE A 313 16.81 18.74 -2.62
C PHE A 313 17.08 17.24 -2.50
N TRP A 314 18.30 16.76 -2.80
CA TRP A 314 18.68 15.36 -2.60
C TRP A 314 18.67 14.94 -1.13
N LEU A 315 18.84 15.90 -0.21
CA LEU A 315 18.64 15.66 1.22
C LEU A 315 17.18 15.28 1.49
N ALA A 316 16.23 16.07 1.00
CA ALA A 316 14.80 15.80 1.15
C ALA A 316 14.42 14.44 0.53
N VAL A 317 14.91 14.14 -0.67
CA VAL A 317 14.71 12.84 -1.32
C VAL A 317 15.22 11.69 -0.45
N SER A 318 16.43 11.82 0.10
CA SER A 318 17.03 10.79 0.96
C SER A 318 16.27 10.59 2.26
N VAL A 319 15.90 11.68 2.95
CA VAL A 319 15.09 11.62 4.18
C VAL A 319 13.73 10.98 3.92
N TYR A 320 13.04 11.41 2.86
CA TYR A 320 11.70 10.90 2.52
C TYR A 320 11.69 9.38 2.30
N PHE A 321 12.67 8.85 1.56
CA PHE A 321 12.75 7.41 1.27
C PHE A 321 13.17 6.56 2.46
N MET A 322 13.86 7.14 3.44
CA MET A 322 14.25 6.43 4.67
C MET A 322 13.19 6.57 5.77
N MET A 323 12.40 7.64 5.74
CA MET A 323 11.39 7.94 6.76
C MET A 323 10.18 7.03 6.59
N VAL A 324 10.21 5.94 7.35
CA VAL A 324 9.08 5.03 7.55
C VAL A 324 8.43 5.32 8.91
N PRO A 325 7.12 5.04 9.05
CA PRO A 325 6.41 5.45 10.24
C PRO A 325 6.80 4.64 11.49
N LEU A 326 7.03 3.33 11.37
CA LEU A 326 7.43 2.44 12.46
C LEU A 326 8.95 2.46 12.68
N TYR A 327 9.37 2.73 13.93
CA TYR A 327 10.78 2.90 14.29
C TYR A 327 11.64 1.66 14.01
N GLU A 328 11.11 0.48 14.30
CA GLU A 328 11.80 -0.81 14.19
C GLU A 328 12.19 -1.13 12.74
N ASN A 329 11.42 -0.64 11.76
CA ASN A 329 11.66 -0.87 10.33
C ASN A 329 12.69 0.11 9.72
N ILE A 330 13.06 1.18 10.45
CA ILE A 330 13.94 2.23 9.94
C ILE A 330 15.35 1.68 9.68
N THR A 331 15.86 0.86 10.58
CA THR A 331 17.26 0.39 10.51
C THR A 331 17.52 -0.37 9.20
N GLY A 332 16.58 -1.20 8.76
CA GLY A 332 16.66 -1.89 7.47
C GLY A 332 16.62 -0.93 6.28
N LYS A 333 15.74 0.08 6.31
CA LYS A 333 15.62 1.10 5.25
C LYS A 333 16.87 1.98 5.15
N ILE A 334 17.42 2.43 6.28
CA ILE A 334 18.65 3.22 6.31
C ILE A 334 19.83 2.40 5.80
N LYS A 335 20.03 1.18 6.33
CA LYS A 335 21.13 0.30 5.88
C LYS A 335 21.05 0.03 4.38
N GLY A 336 19.86 -0.32 3.88
CA GLY A 336 19.64 -0.56 2.46
C GLY A 336 19.90 0.68 1.59
N ARG A 337 19.52 1.86 2.07
CA ARG A 337 19.73 3.13 1.35
C ARG A 337 21.21 3.54 1.34
N LEU A 338 21.92 3.40 2.46
CA LEU A 338 23.35 3.70 2.56
C LEU A 338 24.18 2.73 1.70
N LEU A 339 24.00 1.42 1.89
CA LEU A 339 24.73 0.41 1.12
C LEU A 339 24.44 0.50 -0.39
N GLY A 340 23.17 0.71 -0.75
CA GLY A 340 22.77 0.89 -2.14
C GLY A 340 23.39 2.14 -2.76
N THR A 341 23.44 3.26 -2.03
CA THR A 341 24.03 4.50 -2.54
C THR A 341 25.54 4.38 -2.71
N ILE A 342 26.24 3.76 -1.75
CA ILE A 342 27.68 3.49 -1.86
C ILE A 342 27.97 2.61 -3.08
N ALA A 343 27.23 1.49 -3.22
CA ALA A 343 27.38 0.60 -4.37
C ALA A 343 27.07 1.31 -5.70
N GLY A 344 26.02 2.13 -5.74
CA GLY A 344 25.63 2.91 -6.92
C GLY A 344 26.67 3.97 -7.29
N VAL A 345 27.25 4.66 -6.31
CA VAL A 345 28.32 5.66 -6.53
C VAL A 345 29.58 5.00 -7.08
N ILE A 346 30.00 3.87 -6.52
CA ILE A 346 31.15 3.10 -7.05
C ILE A 346 30.87 2.65 -8.48
N LEU A 347 29.68 2.12 -8.74
CA LEU A 347 29.29 1.66 -10.08
C LEU A 347 29.24 2.81 -11.09
N CYS A 348 28.68 3.97 -10.71
CA CYS A 348 28.68 5.18 -11.54
C CYS A 348 30.07 5.66 -11.87
N PHE A 349 30.97 5.70 -10.88
CA PHE A 349 32.35 6.12 -11.09
C PHE A 349 33.02 5.23 -12.14
N LEU A 350 32.84 3.90 -12.08
CA LEU A 350 33.39 2.98 -13.06
C LEU A 350 32.74 3.13 -14.45
N LEU A 351 31.41 3.29 -14.52
CA LEU A 351 30.72 3.36 -15.80
C LEU A 351 30.94 4.68 -16.53
N PHE A 352 30.90 5.82 -15.83
CA PHE A 352 30.99 7.14 -16.47
C PHE A 352 32.43 7.57 -16.78
N THR A 353 33.42 6.95 -16.14
CA THR A 353 34.83 7.09 -16.58
C THR A 353 35.09 6.34 -17.89
N VAL A 354 34.46 5.18 -18.09
CA VAL A 354 34.61 4.38 -19.31
C VAL A 354 33.74 4.91 -20.46
N PHE A 355 32.54 5.41 -20.15
CA PHE A 355 31.56 5.87 -21.13
C PHE A 355 31.18 7.34 -20.91
N PRO A 356 32.06 8.30 -21.23
CA PRO A 356 31.84 9.72 -20.92
C PRO A 356 30.84 10.43 -21.85
N SER A 357 30.35 9.76 -22.91
CA SER A 357 29.50 10.38 -23.92
C SER A 357 28.03 10.48 -23.47
N GLN A 358 27.38 11.60 -23.77
CA GLN A 358 25.96 11.84 -23.46
C GLN A 358 25.02 10.74 -24.00
N PRO A 359 25.17 10.25 -25.26
CA PRO A 359 24.36 9.13 -25.74
C PRO A 359 24.55 7.86 -24.91
N ALA A 360 25.77 7.59 -24.42
CA ALA A 360 26.02 6.43 -23.57
C ALA A 360 25.33 6.56 -22.20
N HIS A 361 25.29 7.76 -21.61
CA HIS A 361 24.55 8.01 -20.37
C HIS A 361 23.05 7.74 -20.51
N VAL A 362 22.45 8.10 -21.66
CA VAL A 362 21.03 7.79 -21.94
C VAL A 362 20.79 6.28 -22.07
N VAL A 363 21.69 5.55 -22.74
CA VAL A 363 21.60 4.08 -22.81
C VAL A 363 21.73 3.46 -21.41
N ILE A 364 22.68 3.94 -20.62
CA ILE A 364 22.89 3.51 -19.24
C ILE A 364 21.63 3.78 -18.39
N LEU A 365 20.98 4.93 -18.54
CA LEU A 365 19.72 5.26 -17.88
C LEU A 365 18.62 4.23 -18.20
N ILE A 366 18.45 3.86 -19.47
CA ILE A 366 17.43 2.88 -19.91
C ILE A 366 17.73 1.51 -19.28
N ILE A 367 18.99 1.08 -19.32
CA ILE A 367 19.43 -0.19 -18.72
C ILE A 367 19.13 -0.18 -17.21
N PHE A 368 19.49 0.88 -16.49
CA PHE A 368 19.22 0.95 -15.05
C PHE A 368 17.73 1.05 -14.74
N ASN A 369 16.92 1.73 -15.55
CA ASN A 369 15.46 1.73 -15.39
C ASN A 369 14.89 0.31 -15.51
N PHE A 370 15.39 -0.51 -16.45
CA PHE A 370 15.04 -1.92 -16.52
C PHE A 370 15.48 -2.70 -15.28
N LEU A 371 16.71 -2.48 -14.81
CA LEU A 371 17.25 -3.15 -13.62
C LEU A 371 16.49 -2.77 -12.34
N ILE A 372 16.04 -1.52 -12.21
CA ILE A 372 15.18 -1.05 -11.09
C ILE A 372 13.90 -1.89 -11.05
N ASN A 373 13.21 -2.04 -12.17
CA ASN A 373 11.94 -2.75 -12.25
C ASN A 373 12.09 -4.28 -12.11
N SER A 374 13.28 -4.83 -12.36
CA SER A 374 13.55 -6.27 -12.21
C SER A 374 14.01 -6.67 -10.81
N SER A 375 14.50 -5.73 -9.99
CA SER A 375 15.10 -6.04 -8.70
C SER A 375 14.07 -6.16 -7.58
N LYS A 376 14.13 -7.25 -6.80
CA LYS A 376 13.29 -7.43 -5.61
C LYS A 376 13.96 -6.96 -4.31
N ASN A 377 15.28 -6.76 -4.33
CA ASN A 377 16.03 -6.30 -3.16
C ASN A 377 16.11 -4.76 -3.15
N TYR A 378 15.78 -4.16 -2.01
CA TYR A 378 15.75 -2.71 -1.86
C TYR A 378 17.13 -2.06 -2.05
N ALA A 379 18.20 -2.64 -1.52
CA ALA A 379 19.54 -2.05 -1.61
C ALA A 379 20.06 -2.04 -3.06
N THR A 380 19.82 -3.11 -3.82
CA THR A 380 20.18 -3.18 -5.25
C THR A 380 19.33 -2.23 -6.08
N THR A 381 18.03 -2.12 -5.78
CA THR A 381 17.15 -1.13 -6.42
C THR A 381 17.64 0.30 -6.19
N VAL A 382 18.08 0.62 -4.97
CA VAL A 382 18.68 1.93 -4.65
C VAL A 382 19.97 2.17 -5.42
N ALA A 383 20.82 1.15 -5.59
CA ALA A 383 22.04 1.28 -6.39
C ALA A 383 21.70 1.63 -7.84
N TYR A 384 20.78 0.88 -8.45
CA TYR A 384 20.34 1.14 -9.83
C TYR A 384 19.66 2.51 -9.99
N LEU A 385 18.82 2.90 -9.02
CA LEU A 385 18.20 4.23 -8.98
C LEU A 385 19.25 5.34 -8.89
N THR A 386 20.28 5.15 -8.07
CA THR A 386 21.38 6.11 -7.94
C THR A 386 22.10 6.25 -9.28
N CYS A 387 22.34 5.15 -9.98
CA CYS A 387 22.94 5.20 -11.31
C CYS A 387 22.06 5.88 -12.36
N ALA A 388 20.77 5.57 -12.39
CA ALA A 388 19.81 6.21 -13.28
C ALA A 388 19.75 7.74 -13.07
N VAL A 389 19.64 8.19 -11.82
CA VAL A 389 19.55 9.63 -11.50
C VAL A 389 20.86 10.36 -11.80
N LEU A 390 22.01 9.73 -11.52
CA LEU A 390 23.31 10.36 -11.76
C LEU A 390 23.66 10.44 -13.24
N ALA A 391 23.19 9.50 -14.08
CA ALA A 391 23.44 9.51 -15.52
C ALA A 391 22.98 10.83 -16.20
N LEU A 392 21.92 11.46 -15.68
CA LEU A 392 21.38 12.70 -16.21
C LEU A 392 22.05 13.98 -15.67
N ASN A 393 22.79 13.89 -14.56
CA ASN A 393 23.32 15.06 -13.84
C ASN A 393 24.84 15.15 -13.86
N ILE A 394 25.54 14.08 -14.24
CA ILE A 394 27.00 14.03 -14.25
C ILE A 394 27.55 14.53 -15.59
N THR A 395 28.51 15.45 -15.51
CA THR A 395 29.40 15.87 -16.59
C THR A 395 30.86 15.53 -16.22
N PRO A 396 31.79 15.42 -17.20
CA PRO A 396 33.19 15.10 -16.94
C PRO A 396 33.86 16.00 -15.89
N ASP A 397 33.46 17.27 -15.83
CA ASP A 397 34.05 18.27 -14.95
C ASP A 397 33.53 18.21 -13.50
N ASN A 398 32.36 17.60 -13.26
CA ASN A 398 31.68 17.62 -11.96
C ASN A 398 31.54 16.23 -11.31
N ILE A 399 32.09 15.16 -11.91
CA ILE A 399 31.89 13.77 -11.48
C ILE A 399 32.16 13.61 -9.99
N GLY A 400 33.38 13.96 -9.54
CA GLY A 400 33.80 13.75 -8.15
C GLY A 400 32.95 14.53 -7.15
N PHE A 401 32.64 15.79 -7.48
CA PHE A 401 31.82 16.65 -6.65
C PHE A 401 30.39 16.10 -6.49
N THR A 402 29.74 15.76 -7.61
CA THR A 402 28.35 15.26 -7.62
C THR A 402 28.21 13.92 -6.88
N LEU A 403 29.19 13.03 -7.03
CA LEU A 403 29.22 11.76 -6.28
C LEU A 403 29.39 11.99 -4.77
N LEU A 404 30.23 12.94 -4.38
CA LEU A 404 30.44 13.29 -2.97
C LEU A 404 29.18 13.91 -2.36
N GLU A 405 28.52 14.84 -3.05
CA GLU A 405 27.23 15.40 -2.63
C GLU A 405 26.20 14.31 -2.36
N ARG A 406 26.12 13.32 -3.27
CA ARG A 406 25.19 12.21 -3.12
C ARG A 406 25.43 11.42 -1.84
N LEU A 407 26.69 11.20 -1.47
CA LEU A 407 27.03 10.56 -0.20
C LEU A 407 26.67 11.46 0.97
N ILE A 408 27.12 12.73 1.00
CA ILE A 408 26.88 13.66 2.10
C ILE A 408 25.38 13.78 2.40
N TYR A 409 24.54 14.01 1.38
CA TYR A 409 23.10 14.15 1.58
C TYR A 409 22.43 12.84 2.01
N THR A 410 22.94 11.68 1.58
CA THR A 410 22.39 10.39 2.02
C THR A 410 22.77 10.09 3.47
N PHE A 411 24.02 10.32 3.87
CA PHE A 411 24.45 10.14 5.26
C PHE A 411 23.80 11.16 6.20
N GLY A 412 23.73 12.44 5.81
CA GLY A 412 23.01 13.48 6.53
C GLY A 412 21.52 13.17 6.64
N GLY A 413 20.90 12.70 5.56
CA GLY A 413 19.50 12.27 5.56
C GLY A 413 19.23 11.08 6.47
N ALA A 414 20.16 10.12 6.57
CA ALA A 414 20.07 9.03 7.53
C ALA A 414 20.10 9.55 8.98
N GLY A 415 20.99 10.49 9.29
CA GLY A 415 21.04 11.15 10.61
C GLY A 415 19.74 11.87 10.95
N LEU A 416 19.24 12.73 10.05
CA LEU A 416 17.97 13.44 10.24
C LEU A 416 16.78 12.49 10.41
N THR A 417 16.75 11.39 9.64
CA THR A 417 15.70 10.38 9.75
C THR A 417 15.72 9.71 11.12
N LEU A 418 16.91 9.34 11.62
CA LEU A 418 17.05 8.76 12.96
C LEU A 418 16.58 9.72 14.04
N LEU A 419 17.00 10.99 13.98
CA LEU A 419 16.60 12.01 14.93
C LEU A 419 15.09 12.26 14.89
N GLY A 420 14.53 12.46 13.70
CA GLY A 420 13.11 12.69 13.49
C GLY A 420 12.27 11.54 14.02
N CYS A 421 12.64 10.29 13.72
CA CYS A 421 11.89 9.13 14.20
C CYS A 421 12.09 8.83 15.68
N ARG A 422 13.19 9.28 16.29
CA ARG A 422 13.48 9.09 17.71
C ARG A 422 12.80 10.12 18.60
N PHE A 423 12.73 11.38 18.16
CA PHE A 423 12.32 12.52 18.98
C PHE A 423 10.98 13.16 18.56
N ILE A 424 10.62 13.13 17.28
CA ILE A 424 9.43 13.80 16.77
C ILE A 424 8.28 12.78 16.64
N PHE A 425 7.34 12.82 17.57
CA PHE A 425 6.17 11.93 17.64
C PHE A 425 6.53 10.44 17.46
N PRO A 426 7.37 9.84 18.32
CA PRO A 426 7.86 8.47 18.12
C PRO A 426 6.70 7.46 18.02
N ILE A 427 6.83 6.54 17.06
CA ILE A 427 5.86 5.45 16.82
C ILE A 427 6.64 4.15 16.93
N ARG A 428 6.24 3.31 17.87
CA ARG A 428 6.83 2.00 18.15
C ARG A 428 5.78 0.93 18.00
N ILE A 429 6.20 -0.29 17.69
CA ILE A 429 5.27 -1.39 17.44
C ILE A 429 4.42 -1.73 18.68
N GLN A 430 5.02 -1.76 19.88
CA GLN A 430 4.31 -2.18 21.10
C GLN A 430 3.11 -1.28 21.48
N PRO A 431 3.28 0.05 21.69
CA PRO A 431 2.14 0.92 22.02
C PRO A 431 1.07 0.96 20.92
N GLU A 432 1.48 0.80 19.66
CA GLU A 432 0.54 0.73 18.55
C GLU A 432 -0.23 -0.60 18.55
N ALA A 433 0.41 -1.73 18.91
CA ALA A 433 -0.27 -3.00 19.08
C ALA A 433 -1.29 -2.94 20.22
N ASP A 434 -0.94 -2.34 21.35
CA ASP A 434 -1.87 -2.12 22.48
C ASP A 434 -3.06 -1.25 22.07
N TYR A 435 -2.80 -0.19 21.29
CA TYR A 435 -3.85 0.65 20.72
C TYR A 435 -4.78 -0.13 19.77
N LEU A 436 -4.23 -0.95 18.87
CA LEU A 436 -5.03 -1.78 17.98
C LEU A 436 -5.87 -2.82 18.75
N LEU A 437 -5.34 -3.40 19.83
CA LEU A 437 -6.08 -4.28 20.73
C LEU A 437 -7.26 -3.56 21.38
N SER A 438 -7.04 -2.35 21.91
CA SER A 438 -8.13 -1.55 22.50
C SER A 438 -9.26 -1.26 21.50
N ARG A 439 -8.91 -1.09 20.20
CA ARG A 439 -9.90 -0.90 19.14
C ARG A 439 -10.61 -2.19 18.75
N LEU A 440 -9.92 -3.32 18.77
CA LEU A 440 -10.55 -4.63 18.61
C LEU A 440 -11.64 -4.83 19.68
N ASN A 441 -11.33 -4.49 20.93
CA ASN A 441 -12.29 -4.53 22.05
C ASN A 441 -13.46 -3.55 21.83
N MET A 442 -13.21 -2.34 21.33
CA MET A 442 -14.27 -1.39 20.98
C MET A 442 -15.20 -1.94 19.88
N LEU A 443 -14.66 -2.63 18.87
CA LEU A 443 -15.49 -3.32 17.87
C LEU A 443 -16.34 -4.43 18.49
N ARG A 444 -15.80 -5.17 19.46
CA ARG A 444 -16.53 -6.19 20.23
C ARG A 444 -17.71 -5.58 20.99
N GLU A 445 -17.50 -4.45 21.68
CA GLU A 445 -18.57 -3.72 22.35
C GLU A 445 -19.64 -3.20 21.37
N GLN A 446 -19.23 -2.69 20.20
CA GLN A 446 -20.16 -2.26 19.16
C GLN A 446 -21.03 -3.43 18.65
N MET A 447 -20.42 -4.59 18.39
CA MET A 447 -21.16 -5.79 18.00
C MET A 447 -22.18 -6.22 19.08
N GLN A 448 -21.84 -6.10 20.37
CA GLN A 448 -22.76 -6.40 21.47
C GLN A 448 -23.93 -5.42 21.56
N ARG A 449 -23.70 -4.11 21.30
CA ARG A 449 -24.78 -3.11 21.31
C ARG A 449 -25.80 -3.36 20.20
N ILE A 450 -25.34 -3.72 19.00
CA ILE A 450 -26.22 -4.07 17.87
C ILE A 450 -27.12 -5.27 18.22
N ARG A 451 -26.65 -6.24 19.02
CA ARG A 451 -27.50 -7.37 19.46
C ARG A 451 -28.73 -6.93 20.28
N VAL A 452 -28.63 -5.81 20.99
CA VAL A 452 -29.67 -5.33 21.93
C VAL A 452 -30.65 -4.37 21.24
N TYR A 453 -30.20 -3.63 20.21
CA TYR A 453 -30.99 -2.57 19.59
C TYR A 453 -31.85 -3.08 18.42
N LYS A 454 -33.18 -3.05 18.58
CA LYS A 454 -34.16 -3.54 17.57
C LYS A 454 -34.77 -2.43 16.69
N GLY A 455 -34.23 -1.21 16.74
CA GLY A 455 -34.86 -0.02 16.13
C GLY A 455 -34.43 0.33 14.70
N GLU A 456 -33.36 -0.27 14.16
CA GLU A 456 -32.78 0.11 12.86
C GLU A 456 -33.34 -0.68 11.68
N SER A 457 -33.26 -0.10 10.48
CA SER A 457 -33.67 -0.79 9.26
C SER A 457 -32.78 -2.02 8.99
N PRO A 458 -33.31 -3.12 8.41
CA PRO A 458 -32.51 -4.31 8.08
C PRO A 458 -31.31 -4.06 7.15
N GLU A 459 -31.31 -2.94 6.42
CA GLU A 459 -30.20 -2.54 5.55
C GLU A 459 -29.09 -1.83 6.31
N GLU A 460 -29.42 -0.96 7.27
CA GLU A 460 -28.45 -0.28 8.13
C GLU A 460 -27.71 -1.27 9.03
N LEU A 461 -28.45 -2.21 9.63
CA LEU A 461 -27.86 -3.30 10.43
C LEU A 461 -26.89 -4.15 9.62
N ARG A 462 -27.24 -4.49 8.37
CA ARG A 462 -26.34 -5.21 7.46
C ARG A 462 -25.09 -4.40 7.13
N HIS A 463 -25.26 -3.11 6.85
CA HIS A 463 -24.15 -2.21 6.54
C HIS A 463 -23.18 -2.08 7.70
N GLU A 464 -23.67 -1.90 8.93
CA GLU A 464 -22.83 -1.79 10.12
C GLU A 464 -22.11 -3.11 10.42
N ARG A 465 -22.82 -4.25 10.36
CA ARG A 465 -22.23 -5.59 10.51
C ARG A 465 -21.10 -5.82 9.51
N ASP A 466 -21.32 -5.51 8.24
CA ASP A 466 -20.34 -5.74 7.18
C ASP A 466 -19.09 -4.86 7.40
N GLN A 467 -19.24 -3.64 7.93
CA GLN A 467 -18.10 -2.82 8.34
C GLN A 467 -17.32 -3.44 9.50
N LEU A 468 -18.01 -3.90 10.55
CA LEU A 468 -17.37 -4.50 11.74
C LEU A 468 -16.62 -5.79 11.39
N LEU A 469 -17.21 -6.61 10.52
CA LEU A 469 -16.61 -7.85 10.01
C LEU A 469 -15.30 -7.56 9.27
N VAL A 470 -15.33 -6.68 8.27
CA VAL A 470 -14.16 -6.34 7.46
C VAL A 470 -13.08 -5.67 8.34
N ARG A 471 -13.46 -4.71 9.19
CA ARG A 471 -12.51 -4.04 10.10
C ARG A 471 -11.81 -5.02 11.04
N SER A 472 -12.54 -6.01 11.54
CA SER A 472 -11.96 -7.01 12.45
C SER A 472 -10.87 -7.84 11.77
N TYR A 473 -11.11 -8.38 10.57
CA TYR A 473 -10.07 -9.10 9.83
C TYR A 473 -8.85 -8.23 9.53
N LEU A 474 -9.07 -6.99 9.10
CA LEU A 474 -7.99 -6.07 8.76
C LEU A 474 -7.13 -5.71 9.99
N LEU A 475 -7.75 -5.47 11.15
CA LEU A 475 -7.04 -5.18 12.41
C LEU A 475 -6.32 -6.43 12.95
N SER A 476 -6.98 -7.59 12.98
CA SER A 476 -6.40 -8.86 13.42
C SER A 476 -5.17 -9.24 12.59
N ARG A 477 -5.21 -9.02 11.27
CA ARG A 477 -4.05 -9.17 10.39
C ARG A 477 -2.91 -8.25 10.76
N ARG A 478 -3.18 -6.96 10.97
CA ARG A 478 -2.15 -5.96 11.31
C ARG A 478 -1.50 -6.28 12.65
N LEU A 479 -2.28 -6.67 13.66
CA LEU A 479 -1.80 -7.14 14.95
C LEU A 479 -0.85 -8.35 14.82
N ARG A 480 -1.22 -9.35 14.02
CA ARG A 480 -0.32 -10.49 13.73
C ARG A 480 0.99 -10.06 13.09
N ARG A 481 0.95 -9.15 12.10
CA ARG A 481 2.16 -8.61 11.47
C ARG A 481 3.06 -7.87 12.47
N TYR A 482 2.46 -7.09 13.37
CA TYR A 482 3.20 -6.39 14.43
C TYR A 482 3.85 -7.33 15.41
N ASN A 483 3.13 -8.36 15.85
CA ASN A 483 3.69 -9.39 16.72
C ASN A 483 4.83 -10.16 16.06
N GLN A 484 4.70 -10.48 14.76
CA GLN A 484 5.75 -11.17 14.00
C GLN A 484 7.00 -10.30 13.79
N ALA A 485 6.82 -8.99 13.61
CA ALA A 485 7.91 -8.04 13.41
C ALA A 485 8.74 -7.77 14.68
N LEU A 486 8.20 -8.10 15.86
CA LEU A 486 8.91 -7.96 17.13
C LEU A 486 9.97 -9.08 17.32
N PRO A 487 11.10 -8.77 18.01
CA PRO A 487 12.04 -9.79 18.48
C PRO A 487 11.33 -10.87 19.29
N HIS A 488 11.80 -12.11 19.23
CA HIS A 488 11.13 -13.27 19.83
C HIS A 488 10.75 -13.07 21.31
N GLU A 489 11.61 -12.40 22.08
CA GLU A 489 11.42 -12.08 23.51
C GLU A 489 10.27 -11.11 23.79
N LYS A 490 9.91 -10.26 22.83
CA LYS A 490 8.88 -9.22 22.98
C LYS A 490 7.55 -9.62 22.34
N ARG A 491 7.43 -10.83 21.80
CA ARG A 491 6.20 -11.30 21.16
C ARG A 491 5.16 -11.60 22.23
N ASN A 492 3.94 -11.11 22.04
CA ASN A 492 2.81 -11.51 22.84
C ASN A 492 2.39 -12.93 22.42
N LEU A 493 2.75 -13.92 23.23
CA LEU A 493 2.44 -15.34 22.98
C LEU A 493 0.94 -15.62 23.05
N LYS A 494 0.18 -14.84 23.83
CA LYS A 494 -1.28 -14.97 23.99
C LYS A 494 -2.07 -14.21 22.93
N LEU A 495 -1.41 -13.51 22.01
CA LEU A 495 -2.11 -12.71 21.00
C LEU A 495 -3.01 -13.57 20.12
N ILE A 496 -2.53 -14.77 19.75
CA ILE A 496 -3.32 -15.69 18.92
C ILE A 496 -4.61 -16.08 19.64
N ASP A 497 -4.54 -16.37 20.94
CA ASP A 497 -5.70 -16.71 21.76
C ASP A 497 -6.71 -15.55 21.81
N VAL A 498 -6.24 -14.32 22.04
CA VAL A 498 -7.10 -13.11 22.04
C VAL A 498 -7.78 -12.89 20.69
N LEU A 499 -7.04 -13.11 19.59
CA LEU A 499 -7.61 -12.97 18.24
C LEU A 499 -8.63 -14.07 17.96
N ASN A 500 -8.36 -15.31 18.39
CA ASN A 500 -9.30 -16.42 18.25
C ASN A 500 -10.57 -16.17 19.07
N GLU A 501 -10.45 -15.66 20.30
CA GLU A 501 -11.59 -15.26 21.12
C GLU A 501 -12.45 -14.21 20.40
N HIS A 502 -11.84 -13.15 19.89
CA HIS A 502 -12.55 -12.11 19.14
C HIS A 502 -13.27 -12.65 17.89
N MET A 503 -12.62 -13.54 17.15
CA MET A 503 -13.23 -14.18 15.97
C MET A 503 -14.37 -15.12 16.36
N SER A 504 -14.30 -15.77 17.52
CA SER A 504 -15.38 -16.58 18.08
C SER A 504 -16.58 -15.73 18.50
N ASP A 505 -16.37 -14.60 19.20
CA ASP A 505 -17.44 -13.66 19.57
C ASP A 505 -18.18 -13.10 18.35
N MET A 506 -17.40 -12.77 17.33
CA MET A 506 -17.91 -12.31 16.04
C MET A 506 -18.74 -13.40 15.39
N SER A 507 -18.26 -14.65 15.39
CA SER A 507 -19.04 -15.77 14.84
C SER A 507 -20.35 -15.95 15.59
N MET A 508 -20.36 -15.92 16.92
CA MET A 508 -21.60 -15.96 17.72
C MET A 508 -22.56 -14.82 17.35
N PHE A 509 -22.03 -13.62 17.09
CA PHE A 509 -22.83 -12.48 16.66
C PHE A 509 -23.44 -12.70 15.28
N LEU A 510 -22.66 -13.25 14.35
CA LEU A 510 -23.08 -13.57 13.00
C LEU A 510 -24.10 -14.70 13.01
N VAL A 511 -23.89 -15.80 13.74
CA VAL A 511 -24.83 -16.93 13.89
C VAL A 511 -26.21 -16.42 14.29
N HIS A 512 -26.30 -15.56 15.31
CA HIS A 512 -27.57 -14.99 15.75
C HIS A 512 -28.27 -14.17 14.65
N HIS A 513 -27.51 -13.45 13.82
CA HIS A 513 -28.08 -12.63 12.73
C HIS A 513 -28.33 -13.40 11.42
N PHE A 514 -27.56 -14.46 11.15
CA PHE A 514 -27.68 -15.31 9.96
C PHE A 514 -28.72 -16.42 10.16
N ILE A 515 -28.89 -16.93 11.38
CA ILE A 515 -29.86 -17.97 11.72
C ILE A 515 -31.13 -17.37 12.36
N GLY A 516 -31.04 -16.22 13.04
CA GLY A 516 -32.15 -15.61 13.81
C GLY A 516 -33.26 -14.92 13.01
N ILE A 517 -33.27 -15.00 11.67
CA ILE A 517 -34.45 -14.71 10.84
C ILE A 517 -35.14 -16.01 10.43
N LYS A 518 -35.27 -16.96 11.37
CA LYS A 518 -36.09 -18.18 11.25
C LYS A 518 -37.06 -18.35 12.44
N SER A 519 -37.61 -17.26 12.98
CA SER A 519 -38.73 -17.36 13.93
C SER A 519 -39.89 -16.37 13.71
N ARG A 520 -39.92 -15.65 12.59
CA ARG A 520 -41.13 -14.94 12.16
C ARG A 520 -41.36 -15.10 10.66
N GLY A 521 -42.22 -16.03 10.30
CA GLY A 521 -42.91 -16.10 9.01
C GLY A 521 -42.28 -16.99 7.96
N LEU A 522 -42.23 -18.30 8.22
CA LEU A 522 -42.66 -19.29 7.24
C LEU A 522 -44.09 -19.69 7.62
#